data_AF-A0A4Q3HFU9-F1
#
_entry.id   AF-A0A4Q3HFU9-F1
#
_cell.length_a   1.000
_cell.length_b   1.000
_cell.length_c   1.000
_cell.angle_alpha   90.00
_cell.angle_beta   90.00
_cell.angle_gamma   90.00
#
_symmetry.space_group_name_H-M   'P 1'
#
loop_
_entity.id
_entity.type
_entity.pdbx_description
1 polymer ?
#
loop_
_entity_poly.entity_id
_entity_poly.type
_entity_poly.pdbx_seq_one_letter_code
_entity_poly.pdbx_strand_id
1 'polypeptide(L)' 'DKVAANVQLSYTDNETFAATGNVQWTPVSGLLIQPEISYTSWDAIDEDQFAGMVRLQRTF' A
#
# COMPACT_ATOMS: atom_id res chain seq x y z
N ASP A 1 -18.33 -10.87 -2.25
CA ASP A 1 -17.24 -9.87 -2.37
C ASP A 1 -15.88 -10.56 -2.31
N LYS A 2 -15.04 -10.39 -3.35
CA LYS A 2 -13.72 -11.06 -3.50
C LYS A 2 -12.55 -10.08 -3.53
N VAL A 3 -12.83 -8.78 -3.38
CA VAL A 3 -11.87 -7.68 -3.47
C VAL A 3 -12.16 -6.74 -2.31
N ALA A 4 -11.12 -6.37 -1.57
CA ALA A 4 -11.14 -5.28 -0.60
C ALA A 4 -9.99 -4.32 -0.94
N ALA A 5 -10.19 -3.02 -0.78
CA ALA A 5 -9.14 -2.04 -0.98
C ALA A 5 -9.03 -1.17 0.27
N ASN A 6 -7.81 -0.82 0.65
CA ASN A 6 -7.53 0.12 1.72
C ASN A 6 -6.64 1.24 1.19
N VAL A 7 -6.92 2.46 1.63
CA VAL A 7 -6.09 3.63 1.37
C VAL A 7 -5.83 4.30 2.71
N GLN A 8 -4.57 4.65 2.94
CA GLN A 8 -4.08 5.31 4.13
C GLN A 8 -3.30 6.55 3.69
N LEU A 9 -3.61 7.69 4.31
CA LEU A 9 -2.96 8.96 4.05
C LEU A 9 -2.46 9.51 5.37
N SER A 10 -1.25 10.04 5.36
CA SER A 10 -0.58 10.62 6.52
C SER A 10 0.11 11.90 6.10
N TYR A 11 -0.01 12.95 6.91
CA TYR A 11 0.68 14.22 6.72
C TYR A 11 1.20 14.70 8.07
N THR A 12 2.41 15.23 8.09
CA THR A 12 3.09 15.70 9.31
C THR A 12 3.42 17.19 9.19
N ASP A 13 3.50 17.89 10.32
CA ASP A 13 3.86 19.32 10.41
C ASP A 13 5.23 19.67 9.76
N ASN A 14 6.10 18.68 9.57
CA ASN A 14 7.37 18.81 8.85
C ASN A 14 7.23 18.69 7.32
N GLU A 15 6.03 18.93 6.77
CA GLU A 15 5.71 18.85 5.33
C GLU A 15 5.92 17.46 4.71
N THR A 16 6.09 16.42 5.54
CA THR A 16 6.13 15.03 5.09
C THR A 16 4.73 14.56 4.73
N PHE A 17 4.53 14.17 3.48
CA PHE A 17 3.29 13.55 3.01
C PHE A 17 3.54 12.08 2.68
N ALA A 18 2.67 11.19 3.17
CA ALA A 18 2.72 9.77 2.84
C ALA A 18 1.34 9.26 2.46
N ALA A 19 1.29 8.47 1.39
CA ALA A 19 0.09 7.84 0.88
C ALA A 19 0.37 6.36 0.58
N THR A 20 -0.40 5.47 1.21
CA THR A 20 -0.30 4.03 1.02
C THR A 20 -1.64 3.46 0.57
N GLY A 21 -1.62 2.69 -0.50
CA GLY A 21 -2.78 1.95 -1.00
C GLY A 21 -2.49 0.46 -1.05
N ASN A 22 -3.46 -0.36 -0.65
CA ASN A 22 -3.42 -1.80 -0.89
C ASN A 22 -4.75 -2.32 -1.43
N VAL A 23 -4.66 -3.39 -2.21
CA VAL A 23 -5.81 -4.11 -2.73
C VAL A 23 -5.65 -5.57 -2.35
N GLN A 24 -6.58 -6.12 -1.60
CA GLN A 24 -6.69 -7.52 -1.28
C GLN A 24 -7.63 -8.19 -2.27
N TRP A 25 -7.13 -9.13 -3.06
CA TRP A 25 -7.90 -9.88 -4.03
C TRP A 25 -7.82 -11.37 -3.79
N THR A 26 -8.99 -12.00 -3.69
CA THR A 26 -9.15 -13.44 -3.41
C THR A 26 -9.95 -14.08 -4.55
N PRO A 27 -9.32 -14.37 -5.71
CA PRO A 27 -10.04 -14.90 -6.87
C PRO A 27 -10.69 -16.26 -6.60
N VAL A 28 -9.99 -17.12 -5.86
CA VAL A 28 -10.43 -18.44 -5.42
C VAL A 28 -10.21 -18.58 -3.90
N SER A 29 -11.03 -19.39 -3.24
CA SER A 29 -10.83 -19.70 -1.83
C SER A 29 -9.44 -20.27 -1.59
N GLY A 30 -8.71 -19.67 -0.65
CA GLY A 30 -7.35 -20.09 -0.32
C GLY A 30 -6.23 -19.47 -1.15
N LEU A 31 -6.50 -18.51 -2.04
CA LEU A 31 -5.48 -17.72 -2.71
C LEU A 31 -5.72 -16.23 -2.51
N LEU A 32 -4.83 -15.57 -1.78
CA LEU A 32 -4.82 -14.12 -1.55
C LEU A 32 -3.67 -13.49 -2.34
N ILE A 33 -4.01 -12.47 -3.13
CA ILE A 33 -3.09 -11.60 -3.85
C ILE A 33 -3.28 -10.20 -3.29
N GLN A 34 -2.23 -9.63 -2.72
CA GLN A 34 -2.28 -8.30 -2.11
C GLN A 34 -1.11 -7.43 -2.59
N PRO A 35 -1.28 -6.68 -3.69
CA PRO A 35 -0.41 -5.55 -3.99
C PRO A 35 -0.60 -4.41 -2.98
N GLU A 36 0.51 -3.82 -2.59
CA GLU A 36 0.58 -2.62 -1.77
C GLU A 36 1.62 -1.67 -2.37
N ILE A 37 1.27 -0.38 -2.37
CA ILE A 37 2.09 0.69 -2.92
C ILE A 37 2.06 1.85 -1.94
N SER A 38 3.21 2.44 -1.67
CA SER A 38 3.39 3.54 -0.74
C SER A 38 4.25 4.61 -1.40
N TYR A 39 3.79 5.84 -1.34
CA TYR A 39 4.52 7.02 -1.75
C TYR A 39 4.71 7.92 -0.54
N THR A 40 5.93 8.42 -0.35
CA THR A 40 6.25 9.38 0.69
C THR A 40 7.09 10.49 0.08
N SER A 41 6.67 11.74 0.25
CA SER A 41 7.46 12.92 -0.11
C SER A 41 7.92 13.62 1.16
N TRP A 42 9.19 13.99 1.20
CA TRP A 42 9.79 14.77 2.28
C TRP A 42 10.27 16.11 1.75
N ASP A 43 9.50 17.16 2.02
CA ASP A 43 9.85 18.53 1.61
C ASP A 43 11.14 19.00 2.30
N ALA A 44 11.34 18.61 3.56
CA ALA A 44 12.51 18.98 4.36
C ALA A 44 13.87 18.53 3.78
N ILE A 45 13.88 17.52 2.90
CA ILE A 45 15.09 17.00 2.24
C ILE A 45 14.96 16.97 0.71
N ASP A 46 13.87 17.53 0.15
CA ASP A 46 13.54 17.52 -1.28
C ASP A 46 13.66 16.12 -1.91
N GLU A 47 13.18 15.10 -1.19
CA GLU A 47 13.31 13.69 -1.59
C GLU A 47 11.96 12.96 -1.58
N ASP A 48 11.76 12.15 -2.61
CA ASP A 48 10.58 11.32 -2.80
C ASP A 48 10.96 9.84 -2.70
N GLN A 49 10.24 9.08 -1.87
CA GLN A 49 10.35 7.64 -1.78
C GLN A 49 9.10 6.96 -2.34
N PHE A 50 9.35 5.98 -3.21
CA PHE A 50 8.34 5.07 -3.70
C PHE A 50 8.65 3.65 -3.25
N ALA A 51 7.70 2.98 -2.61
CA ALA A 51 7.83 1.61 -2.14
C ALA A 51 6.65 0.77 -2.63
N GLY A 52 6.93 -0.46 -3.06
CA GLY A 52 5.91 -1.38 -3.50
C GLY A 52 6.21 -2.79 -3.02
N MET A 53 5.16 -3.52 -2.64
CA MET A 53 5.25 -4.93 -2.30
C MET A 53 4.04 -5.69 -2.83
N VAL A 54 4.25 -6.95 -3.18
CA VAL A 54 3.16 -7.85 -3.56
C VAL A 54 3.21 -9.07 -2.67
N ARG A 55 2.14 -9.31 -1.92
CA ARG A 55 1.99 -10.51 -1.10
C ARG A 55 1.14 -11.53 -1.84
N LEU A 56 1.68 -12.74 -1.94
CA LEU A 56 0.97 -13.93 -2.41
C LEU A 56 0.87 -14.89 -1.24
N GLN A 57 -0.34 -15.22 -0.83
CA GLN A 57 -0.58 -16.19 0.23
C GLN A 57 -1.52 -17.27 -0.27
N ARG A 58 -1.11 -18.54 -0.11
CA ARG A 58 -1.94 -19.70 -0.41
C ARG A 58 -2.17 -20.50 0.86
N THR A 59 -3.43 -20.74 1.20
CA THR A 59 -3.83 -21.67 2.27
C THR A 59 -4.32 -22.98 1.65
N PHE A 60 -3.91 -24.09 2.26
CA PHE A 60 -4.22 -25.46 1.85
C PHE A 60 -5.26 -26.07 2.77
#